data_AF-A0AAP8HXQ6-F1
#
_entry.id   AF-A0AAP8HXQ6-F1
#
_cell.length_a   1.000
_cell.length_b   1.000
_cell.length_c   1.000
_cell.angle_alpha   90.00
_cell.angle_beta   90.00
_cell.angle_gamma   90.00
#
_symmetry.space_group_name_H-M   'P 1'
#
loop_
_entity.id
_entity.type
_entity.pdbx_description
1 polymer ?
#
loop_
_entity_poly.entity_id
_entity_poly.type
_entity_poly.pdbx_seq_one_letter_code
_entity_poly.pdbx_strand_id
1 'polypeptide(L)'
;MHRIDTKTAQKDKFGAGKNGFTRGNPQTGTPATDLDDDYFDMLQEELCSVVEASGASLEKGRNDQLLTALRALLLSRKNPFGDIKSDGTVKTALENLGLGEGSALPVGAPVPWPSETPPTGWLKCNGAAFSAEEYPELAKAYPTNKLPDLRGEFIRGWDDSRGIDTGRSLLSGQAATFIRTALQDYYGYDLNTNVKVGIAFATADSVITVGNPANPKAGNNSVYVPASADNSITGTQRTAEDNFTGAWISMRPRNLSFNYIVRAA
;
A
#
# COMPACT_ATOMS: atom_id res chain seq x y z
N MET A 1 -29.76 13.49 43.00
CA MET A 1 -30.05 12.99 44.37
C MET A 1 -29.70 13.99 45.48
N HIS A 2 -30.63 14.24 46.42
CA HIS A 2 -30.38 14.89 47.70
C HIS A 2 -29.97 13.87 48.78
N ARG A 3 -29.45 14.37 49.89
CA ARG A 3 -29.14 13.56 51.08
C ARG A 3 -30.37 13.46 51.96
N ILE A 4 -30.45 12.40 52.75
CA ILE A 4 -31.50 12.26 53.76
C ILE A 4 -31.45 13.43 54.76
N ASP A 5 -32.58 14.08 54.95
CA ASP A 5 -32.73 15.31 55.73
C ASP A 5 -33.92 15.25 56.69
N THR A 6 -34.48 14.06 56.90
CA THR A 6 -35.44 13.79 57.97
C THR A 6 -34.89 14.18 59.34
N LYS A 7 -35.78 14.46 60.30
CA LYS A 7 -35.40 14.91 61.66
C LYS A 7 -34.46 13.93 62.39
N THR A 8 -34.53 12.66 62.02
CA THR A 8 -33.74 11.55 62.57
C THR A 8 -32.48 11.22 61.75
N ALA A 9 -32.20 11.99 60.69
CA ALA A 9 -30.97 11.85 59.93
C ALA A 9 -29.76 12.16 60.83
N GLN A 10 -28.70 11.36 60.70
CA GLN A 10 -27.46 11.65 61.40
C GLN A 10 -26.80 12.86 60.75
N LYS A 11 -26.83 13.99 61.46
CA LYS A 11 -26.23 15.24 61.02
C LYS A 11 -24.72 15.06 60.79
N ASP A 12 -24.24 15.60 59.67
CA ASP A 12 -22.82 15.69 59.32
C ASP A 12 -22.02 14.37 59.34
N LYS A 13 -22.69 13.22 59.17
CA LYS A 13 -22.06 11.88 59.18
C LYS A 13 -20.87 11.78 58.22
N PHE A 14 -20.91 12.48 57.10
CA PHE A 14 -19.86 12.49 56.08
C PHE A 14 -19.17 13.86 55.91
N GLY A 15 -19.22 14.72 56.93
CA GLY A 15 -18.70 16.09 56.93
C GLY A 15 -19.80 17.16 56.98
N ALA A 16 -19.41 18.44 57.09
CA ALA A 16 -20.35 19.55 57.24
C ALA A 16 -21.40 19.60 56.10
N GLY A 17 -22.68 19.66 56.47
CA GLY A 17 -23.84 19.64 55.57
C GLY A 17 -24.15 18.26 54.96
N LYS A 18 -23.44 17.20 55.37
CA LYS A 18 -23.52 15.88 54.73
C LYS A 18 -24.14 14.85 55.67
N ASN A 19 -25.45 14.99 55.86
CA ASN A 19 -26.27 14.06 56.64
C ASN A 19 -26.21 12.62 56.06
N GLY A 20 -26.50 11.63 56.91
CA GLY A 20 -26.55 10.23 56.52
C GLY A 20 -27.40 9.36 57.44
N PHE A 21 -27.54 8.08 57.10
CA PHE A 21 -28.36 7.13 57.85
C PHE A 21 -27.73 6.70 59.17
N THR A 22 -28.54 6.52 60.20
CA THR A 22 -28.18 5.84 61.44
C THR A 22 -29.18 4.74 61.76
N ARG A 23 -28.69 3.65 62.35
CA ARG A 23 -29.52 2.55 62.88
C ARG A 23 -30.21 2.91 64.21
N GLY A 24 -29.98 4.13 64.71
CA GLY A 24 -30.36 4.53 66.05
C GLY A 24 -29.55 3.81 67.14
N ASN A 25 -29.91 4.07 68.38
CA ASN A 25 -29.40 3.36 69.55
C ASN A 25 -30.49 3.31 70.64
N PRO A 26 -31.12 2.14 70.83
CA PRO A 26 -32.15 1.96 71.85
C PRO A 26 -31.68 2.25 73.28
N GLN A 27 -30.40 2.01 73.60
CA GLN A 27 -29.85 2.25 74.93
C GLN A 27 -29.71 3.74 75.26
N THR A 28 -29.56 4.58 74.24
CA THR A 28 -29.43 6.04 74.38
C THR A 28 -30.69 6.79 73.93
N GLY A 29 -31.77 6.07 73.59
CA GLY A 29 -33.01 6.65 73.08
C GLY A 29 -32.89 7.35 71.72
N THR A 30 -31.83 7.07 70.96
CA THR A 30 -31.62 7.68 69.64
C THR A 30 -32.42 6.90 68.59
N PRO A 31 -33.39 7.50 67.89
CA PRO A 31 -34.15 6.82 66.86
C PRO A 31 -33.28 6.48 65.65
N ALA A 32 -33.69 5.47 64.88
CA ALA A 32 -33.13 5.21 63.56
C ALA A 32 -33.56 6.30 62.58
N THR A 33 -32.86 6.41 61.45
CA THR A 33 -33.24 7.37 60.41
C THR A 33 -34.54 6.96 59.74
N ASP A 34 -35.56 7.79 59.91
CA ASP A 34 -36.81 7.76 59.16
C ASP A 34 -36.52 8.00 57.68
N LEU A 35 -37.22 7.23 56.85
CA LEU A 35 -37.23 7.36 55.40
C LEU A 35 -38.59 7.93 55.01
N ASP A 36 -38.59 9.04 54.29
CA ASP A 36 -39.79 9.70 53.79
C ASP A 36 -40.06 9.35 52.32
N ASP A 37 -41.26 9.69 51.88
CA ASP A 37 -41.71 9.60 50.49
C ASP A 37 -40.81 10.42 49.56
N ASP A 38 -40.47 11.65 49.93
CA ASP A 38 -39.57 12.51 49.15
C ASP A 38 -38.25 11.81 48.79
N TYR A 39 -37.61 11.12 49.74
CA TYR A 39 -36.37 10.38 49.48
C TYR A 39 -36.57 9.18 48.54
N PHE A 40 -37.66 8.42 48.70
CA PHE A 40 -37.94 7.25 47.88
C PHE A 40 -38.41 7.61 46.47
N ASP A 41 -39.22 8.65 46.32
CA ASP A 41 -39.68 9.16 45.03
C ASP A 41 -38.49 9.66 44.22
N MET A 42 -37.56 10.41 44.83
CA MET A 42 -36.33 10.80 44.17
C MET A 42 -35.51 9.60 43.70
N LEU A 43 -35.32 8.56 44.53
CA LEU A 43 -34.58 7.36 44.12
C LEU A 43 -35.25 6.65 42.96
N GLN A 44 -36.58 6.55 42.99
CA GLN A 44 -37.37 5.97 41.91
C GLN A 44 -37.16 6.74 40.61
N GLU A 45 -37.36 8.06 40.63
CA GLU A 45 -37.27 8.90 39.43
C GLU A 45 -35.86 8.93 38.84
N GLU A 46 -34.80 8.89 39.67
CA GLU A 46 -33.42 8.79 39.18
C GLU A 46 -33.17 7.47 38.42
N LEU A 47 -33.66 6.34 38.95
CA LEU A 47 -33.52 5.05 38.28
C LEU A 47 -34.41 4.94 37.04
N CYS A 48 -35.65 5.45 37.12
CA CYS A 48 -36.58 5.52 36.01
C CYS A 48 -36.04 6.38 34.86
N SER A 49 -35.47 7.54 35.18
CA SER A 49 -34.85 8.45 34.20
C SER A 49 -33.75 7.77 33.39
N VAL A 50 -32.94 6.90 33.99
CA VAL A 50 -31.91 6.14 33.27
C VAL A 50 -32.53 5.17 32.26
N VAL A 51 -33.63 4.51 32.63
CA VAL A 51 -34.34 3.57 31.75
C VAL A 51 -35.00 4.30 30.59
N GLU A 52 -35.69 5.40 30.86
CA GLU A 52 -36.35 6.22 29.84
C GLU A 52 -35.33 6.87 28.90
N ALA A 53 -34.18 7.32 29.41
CA ALA A 53 -33.10 7.88 28.59
C ALA A 53 -32.53 6.87 27.59
N SER A 54 -32.61 5.57 27.87
CA SER A 54 -32.26 4.52 26.90
C SER A 54 -33.31 4.31 25.80
N GLY A 55 -34.46 4.98 25.88
CA GLY A 55 -35.61 4.82 24.99
C GLY A 55 -36.52 3.63 25.34
N ALA A 56 -36.34 3.02 26.50
CA ALA A 56 -37.16 1.90 26.97
C ALA A 56 -38.32 2.40 27.84
N SER A 57 -39.47 1.72 27.76
CA SER A 57 -40.61 1.99 28.64
C SER A 57 -40.47 1.29 29.99
N LEU A 58 -40.98 1.95 31.05
CA LEU A 58 -41.02 1.42 32.41
C LEU A 58 -42.09 0.32 32.55
N GLU A 59 -41.68 -0.85 33.04
CA GLU A 59 -42.52 -2.04 33.18
C GLU A 59 -42.48 -2.58 34.61
N LYS A 60 -43.60 -2.50 35.34
CA LYS A 60 -43.69 -2.89 36.77
C LYS A 60 -43.25 -4.33 37.07
N GLY A 61 -43.41 -5.26 36.12
CA GLY A 61 -43.05 -6.67 36.30
C GLY A 61 -41.61 -7.03 35.92
N ARG A 62 -40.83 -6.06 35.41
CA ARG A 62 -39.52 -6.33 34.82
C ARG A 62 -38.40 -5.82 35.71
N ASN A 63 -37.56 -6.72 36.20
CA ASN A 63 -36.53 -6.45 37.21
C ASN A 63 -35.11 -6.24 36.62
N ASP A 64 -34.95 -6.22 35.30
CA ASP A 64 -33.67 -6.04 34.60
C ASP A 64 -33.60 -4.74 33.76
N GLN A 65 -34.54 -3.83 33.99
CA GLN A 65 -34.70 -2.59 33.22
C GLN A 65 -33.46 -1.70 33.28
N LEU A 66 -32.95 -1.47 34.49
CA LEU A 66 -31.75 -0.66 34.69
C LEU A 66 -30.53 -1.29 33.99
N LEU A 67 -30.36 -2.61 34.09
CA LEU A 67 -29.26 -3.31 33.44
C LEU A 67 -29.36 -3.22 31.92
N THR A 68 -30.56 -3.40 31.38
CA THR A 68 -30.83 -3.28 29.93
C THR A 68 -30.58 -1.87 29.44
N ALA A 69 -31.03 -0.86 30.18
CA ALA A 69 -30.81 0.54 29.87
C ALA A 69 -29.32 0.91 29.88
N LEU A 70 -28.58 0.47 30.89
CA LEU A 70 -27.12 0.68 30.97
C LEU A 70 -26.40 -0.01 29.80
N ARG A 71 -26.81 -1.22 29.41
CA ARG A 71 -26.26 -1.88 28.22
C ARG A 71 -26.54 -1.07 26.96
N ALA A 72 -27.76 -0.59 26.78
CA ALA A 72 -28.10 0.24 25.62
C ALA A 72 -27.30 1.55 25.62
N LEU A 73 -27.28 2.29 26.71
CA LEU A 73 -26.59 3.58 26.82
C LEU A 73 -25.07 3.49 26.68
N LEU A 74 -24.46 2.41 27.20
CA LEU A 74 -23.00 2.27 27.22
C LEU A 74 -22.44 1.50 26.02
N LEU A 75 -23.24 0.66 25.34
CA LEU A 75 -22.83 0.00 24.09
C LEU A 75 -23.30 0.74 22.82
N SER A 76 -24.33 1.59 22.89
CA SER A 76 -24.74 2.43 21.77
C SER A 76 -24.09 3.81 21.88
N ARG A 77 -22.82 3.90 21.48
CA ARG A 77 -22.35 5.20 20.98
C ARG A 77 -23.23 5.57 19.79
N LYS A 78 -23.71 6.81 19.73
CA LYS A 78 -24.58 7.27 18.63
C LYS A 78 -23.88 7.16 17.27
N ASN A 79 -22.55 7.29 17.25
CA ASN A 79 -21.71 7.10 16.07
C ASN A 79 -20.48 6.25 16.43
N PRO A 80 -20.62 4.92 16.64
CA PRO A 80 -19.56 4.11 17.22
C PRO A 80 -18.27 4.12 16.39
N PHE A 81 -18.33 4.36 15.08
CA PHE A 81 -17.16 4.57 14.23
C PHE A 81 -16.73 6.04 14.09
N GLY A 82 -17.67 6.99 14.19
CA GLY A 82 -17.37 8.43 14.10
C GLY A 82 -16.64 8.94 15.35
N ASP A 83 -16.97 8.38 16.51
CA ASP A 83 -16.43 8.80 17.81
C ASP A 83 -15.00 8.28 18.04
N ILE A 84 -14.55 7.25 17.30
CA ILE A 84 -13.17 6.71 17.38
C ILE A 84 -12.13 7.79 17.09
N LYS A 85 -12.43 8.73 16.19
CA LYS A 85 -11.54 9.86 15.89
C LYS A 85 -11.32 10.76 17.11
N SER A 86 -12.34 10.92 17.94
CA SER A 86 -12.31 11.77 19.14
C SER A 86 -11.73 11.05 20.36
N ASP A 87 -11.80 9.72 20.39
CA ASP A 87 -11.25 8.89 21.48
C ASP A 87 -9.72 8.82 21.50
N GLY A 88 -9.05 9.23 20.42
CA GLY A 88 -7.59 9.12 20.29
C GLY A 88 -7.08 7.68 20.10
N THR A 89 -7.98 6.69 20.00
CA THR A 89 -7.67 5.26 19.85
C THR A 89 -7.60 4.79 18.39
N VAL A 90 -7.57 5.73 17.43
CA VAL A 90 -7.58 5.45 15.99
C VAL A 90 -6.53 4.40 15.60
N LYS A 91 -5.33 4.47 16.17
CA LYS A 91 -4.26 3.48 15.90
C LYS A 91 -4.67 2.06 16.29
N THR A 92 -5.14 1.86 17.52
CA THR A 92 -5.61 0.55 17.99
C THR A 92 -6.85 0.07 17.23
N ALA A 93 -7.75 0.98 16.85
CA ALA A 93 -8.90 0.64 16.03
C ALA A 93 -8.48 0.15 14.64
N LEU A 94 -7.51 0.82 13.99
CA LEU A 94 -6.95 0.39 12.72
C LEU A 94 -6.23 -0.95 12.84
N GLU A 95 -5.43 -1.16 13.90
CA GLU A 95 -4.76 -2.44 14.19
C GLU A 95 -5.77 -3.59 14.34
N ASN A 96 -6.83 -3.39 15.13
CA ASN A 96 -7.88 -4.39 15.34
C ASN A 96 -8.63 -4.75 14.06
N LEU A 97 -8.70 -3.82 13.11
CA LEU A 97 -9.32 -4.02 11.79
C LEU A 97 -8.32 -4.57 10.74
N GLY A 98 -7.04 -4.72 11.09
CA GLY A 98 -5.99 -5.08 10.15
C GLY A 98 -5.67 -3.98 9.13
N LEU A 99 -6.08 -2.74 9.40
CA LEU A 99 -5.89 -1.55 8.56
C LEU A 99 -4.80 -0.61 9.10
N GLY A 100 -3.94 -1.10 9.99
CA GLY A 100 -2.81 -0.36 10.55
C GLY A 100 -1.70 -0.12 9.52
N GLU A 101 -0.44 -0.34 9.90
CA GLU A 101 0.72 -0.14 9.00
C GLU A 101 0.67 -1.00 7.71
N GLY A 102 -0.16 -2.05 7.72
CA GLY A 102 -0.40 -2.96 6.59
C GLY A 102 -1.78 -2.81 5.95
N SER A 103 -2.16 -1.59 5.52
CA SER A 103 -3.19 -1.46 4.47
C SER A 103 -2.93 -2.49 3.35
N ALA A 104 -3.98 -2.94 2.66
CA ALA A 104 -3.86 -3.90 1.54
C ALA A 104 -2.77 -3.53 0.52
N LEU A 105 -2.38 -2.25 0.47
CA LEU A 105 -1.22 -1.76 -0.26
C LEU A 105 -0.24 -1.04 0.69
N PRO A 106 0.99 -1.55 0.88
CA PRO A 106 2.00 -0.88 1.70
C PRO A 106 2.39 0.48 1.10
N VAL A 107 2.77 1.43 1.94
CA VAL A 107 3.26 2.75 1.51
C VAL A 107 4.48 2.54 0.61
N GLY A 108 4.54 3.28 -0.51
CA GLY A 108 5.63 3.16 -1.48
C GLY A 108 5.48 2.04 -2.52
N ALA A 109 4.45 1.19 -2.47
CA ALA A 109 4.19 0.24 -3.56
C ALA A 109 3.65 0.98 -4.81
N PRO A 110 4.30 0.87 -5.98
CA PRO A 110 3.80 1.47 -7.21
C PRO A 110 2.59 0.71 -7.73
N VAL A 111 1.52 1.45 -8.05
CA VAL A 111 0.25 0.90 -8.56
C VAL A 111 -0.10 1.56 -9.90
N PRO A 112 -0.54 0.80 -10.92
CA PRO A 112 -1.06 1.36 -12.16
C PRO A 112 -2.33 2.20 -11.92
N TRP A 113 -2.37 3.42 -12.48
CA TRP A 113 -3.49 4.35 -12.38
C TRP A 113 -3.92 4.89 -13.75
N PRO A 114 -5.22 4.82 -14.09
CA PRO A 114 -5.67 5.10 -15.46
C PRO A 114 -5.80 6.59 -15.79
N SER A 115 -5.83 7.48 -14.79
CA SER A 115 -6.06 8.92 -15.01
C SER A 115 -4.78 9.74 -14.88
N GLU A 116 -4.73 10.91 -15.53
CA GLU A 116 -3.60 11.82 -15.41
C GLU A 116 -3.43 12.32 -13.98
N THR A 117 -4.51 12.62 -13.26
CA THR A 117 -4.44 13.12 -11.89
C THR A 117 -4.56 11.95 -10.91
N PRO A 118 -3.59 11.75 -9.99
CA PRO A 118 -3.71 10.76 -8.94
C PRO A 118 -4.80 11.17 -7.94
N PRO A 119 -5.41 10.22 -7.21
CA PRO A 119 -6.28 10.53 -6.10
C PRO A 119 -5.54 11.33 -5.00
N THR A 120 -6.29 12.06 -4.17
CA THR A 120 -5.73 12.72 -2.99
C THR A 120 -4.98 11.72 -2.11
N GLY A 121 -3.80 12.09 -1.63
CA GLY A 121 -2.93 11.22 -0.83
C GLY A 121 -2.04 10.26 -1.64
N TRP A 122 -1.98 10.42 -2.96
CA TRP A 122 -1.11 9.64 -3.85
C TRP A 122 -0.19 10.55 -4.67
N LEU A 123 1.02 10.06 -4.94
CA LEU A 123 2.05 10.76 -5.70
C LEU A 123 2.41 9.96 -6.95
N LYS A 124 2.76 10.64 -8.05
CA LYS A 124 3.24 10.00 -9.28
C LYS A 124 4.69 9.55 -9.14
N CYS A 125 5.02 8.37 -9.64
CA CYS A 125 6.40 7.92 -9.83
C CYS A 125 7.02 8.58 -11.07
N ASN A 126 7.32 9.88 -10.98
CA ASN A 126 7.84 10.71 -12.06
C ASN A 126 9.21 11.33 -11.76
N GLY A 127 9.97 10.77 -10.80
CA GLY A 127 11.26 11.32 -10.39
C GLY A 127 11.18 12.47 -9.38
N ALA A 128 9.99 12.91 -8.98
CA ALA A 128 9.83 14.04 -8.07
C ALA A 128 10.37 13.73 -6.66
N ALA A 129 10.90 14.79 -6.02
CA ALA A 129 11.24 14.75 -4.60
C ALA A 129 9.98 14.89 -3.73
N PHE A 130 10.06 14.42 -2.49
CA PHE A 130 9.01 14.56 -1.48
C PHE A 130 9.60 14.91 -0.11
N SER A 131 8.79 15.43 0.80
CA SER A 131 9.20 15.75 2.18
C SER A 131 9.10 14.51 3.06
N ALA A 132 10.18 14.18 3.78
CA ALA A 132 10.19 13.10 4.75
C ALA A 132 9.40 13.46 6.02
N GLU A 133 9.28 14.75 6.31
CA GLU A 133 8.46 15.27 7.40
C GLU A 133 6.96 15.09 7.11
N GLU A 134 6.55 15.34 5.86
CA GLU A 134 5.18 15.15 5.41
C GLU A 134 4.84 13.67 5.18
N TYR A 135 5.79 12.88 4.65
CA TYR A 135 5.59 11.48 4.28
C TYR A 135 6.68 10.55 4.87
N PRO A 136 6.70 10.35 6.20
CA PRO A 136 7.74 9.58 6.88
C PRO A 136 7.77 8.10 6.51
N GLU A 137 6.62 7.47 6.29
CA GLU A 137 6.55 6.06 5.86
C GLU A 137 7.04 5.89 4.42
N LEU A 138 6.80 6.88 3.55
CA LEU A 138 7.32 6.88 2.20
C LEU A 138 8.85 7.07 2.18
N ALA A 139 9.41 7.85 3.11
CA ALA A 139 10.85 8.01 3.29
C ALA A 139 11.54 6.71 3.72
N LYS A 140 10.85 5.82 4.46
CA LYS A 140 11.37 4.48 4.75
C LYS A 140 11.46 3.61 3.49
N ALA A 141 10.47 3.71 2.61
CA ALA A 141 10.45 2.96 1.34
C ALA A 141 11.43 3.54 0.30
N TYR A 142 11.60 4.87 0.26
CA TYR A 142 12.47 5.60 -0.66
C TYR A 142 13.42 6.55 0.12
N PRO A 143 14.54 6.05 0.67
CA PRO A 143 15.43 6.82 1.55
C PRO A 143 16.11 8.04 0.91
N THR A 144 16.08 8.14 -0.42
CA THR A 144 16.61 9.30 -1.16
C THR A 144 15.64 10.48 -1.21
N ASN A 145 14.45 10.34 -0.60
CA ASN A 145 13.35 11.31 -0.64
C ASN A 145 12.95 11.69 -2.07
N LYS A 146 13.14 10.76 -3.01
CA LYS A 146 12.75 10.88 -4.41
C LYS A 146 12.06 9.61 -4.88
N LEU A 147 10.97 9.80 -5.61
CA LEU A 147 10.30 8.69 -6.27
C LEU A 147 11.09 8.25 -7.50
N PRO A 148 11.02 6.96 -7.89
CA PRO A 148 11.54 6.54 -9.17
C PRO A 148 10.78 7.23 -10.30
N ASP A 149 11.44 7.45 -11.43
CA ASP A 149 10.78 7.84 -12.67
C ASP A 149 10.43 6.57 -13.45
N LEU A 150 9.16 6.15 -13.38
CA LEU A 150 8.67 4.92 -14.01
C LEU A 150 7.94 5.19 -15.33
N ARG A 151 8.02 6.42 -15.85
CA ARG A 151 7.37 6.77 -17.11
C ARG A 151 8.07 6.06 -18.27
N GLY A 152 7.35 5.17 -18.94
CA GLY A 152 7.89 4.37 -20.04
C GLY A 152 8.68 3.13 -19.62
N GLU A 153 8.74 2.84 -18.31
CA GLU A 153 9.51 1.72 -17.76
C GLU A 153 8.62 0.48 -17.55
N PHE A 154 9.24 -0.71 -17.68
CA PHE A 154 8.67 -1.97 -17.23
C PHE A 154 9.25 -2.35 -15.88
N ILE A 155 8.39 -2.68 -14.91
CA ILE A 155 8.83 -3.21 -13.62
C ILE A 155 9.12 -4.70 -13.80
N ARG A 156 10.29 -5.14 -13.32
CA ARG A 156 10.71 -6.55 -13.29
C ARG A 156 11.07 -6.97 -11.87
N GLY A 157 11.04 -8.27 -11.61
CA GLY A 157 11.52 -8.84 -10.34
C GLY A 157 13.02 -8.60 -10.17
N TRP A 158 13.42 -8.23 -8.96
CA TRP A 158 14.83 -8.19 -8.57
C TRP A 158 15.35 -9.61 -8.36
N ASP A 159 16.57 -9.88 -8.82
CA ASP A 159 17.17 -11.21 -8.79
C ASP A 159 17.57 -11.67 -7.38
N ASP A 160 17.85 -10.72 -6.48
CA ASP A 160 18.19 -10.96 -5.07
C ASP A 160 19.21 -12.11 -4.89
N SER A 161 20.29 -12.05 -5.68
CA SER A 161 21.40 -13.01 -5.65
C SER A 161 21.04 -14.44 -6.10
N ARG A 162 19.94 -14.63 -6.84
CA ARG A 162 19.61 -15.92 -7.48
C ARG A 162 20.58 -16.28 -8.62
N GLY A 163 21.26 -15.30 -9.22
CA GLY A 163 22.30 -15.49 -10.23
C GLY A 163 21.81 -15.45 -11.68
N ILE A 164 20.56 -15.03 -11.93
CA ILE A 164 20.02 -14.88 -13.29
C ILE A 164 20.28 -13.48 -13.85
N ASP A 165 20.21 -12.45 -12.99
CA ASP A 165 20.42 -11.04 -13.35
C ASP A 165 21.53 -10.41 -12.49
N THR A 166 22.72 -11.02 -12.56
CA THR A 166 23.89 -10.66 -11.76
C THR A 166 24.31 -9.20 -11.97
N GLY A 167 24.62 -8.50 -10.88
CA GLY A 167 25.09 -7.11 -10.91
C GLY A 167 23.97 -6.05 -10.92
N ARG A 168 22.70 -6.46 -10.82
CA ARG A 168 21.56 -5.53 -10.72
C ARG A 168 21.19 -5.21 -9.28
N SER A 169 20.96 -3.93 -9.02
CA SER A 169 20.46 -3.42 -7.73
C SER A 169 18.98 -2.99 -7.82
N LEU A 170 18.29 -2.95 -6.67
CA LEU A 170 16.94 -2.39 -6.57
C LEU A 170 16.91 -0.97 -7.16
N LEU A 171 15.83 -0.66 -7.88
CA LEU A 171 15.57 0.63 -8.53
C LEU A 171 16.58 1.06 -9.61
N SER A 172 17.49 0.17 -10.03
CA SER A 172 18.38 0.46 -11.17
C SER A 172 17.66 0.34 -12.51
N GLY A 173 17.86 1.32 -13.40
CA GLY A 173 17.40 1.26 -14.79
C GLY A 173 18.27 0.35 -15.66
N GLN A 174 17.70 -0.15 -16.76
CA GLN A 174 18.43 -0.92 -17.78
C GLN A 174 17.89 -0.55 -19.16
N ALA A 175 18.81 -0.26 -20.07
CA ALA A 175 18.46 -0.04 -21.46
C ALA A 175 17.87 -1.31 -22.10
N ALA A 176 17.05 -1.13 -23.12
CA ALA A 176 16.55 -2.24 -23.92
C ALA A 176 17.71 -3.07 -24.50
N THR A 177 17.50 -4.39 -24.60
CA THR A 177 18.42 -5.25 -25.35
C THR A 177 18.30 -4.95 -26.83
N PHE A 178 19.42 -4.60 -27.46
CA PHE A 178 19.49 -4.45 -28.91
C PHE A 178 19.64 -5.83 -29.55
N ILE A 179 18.79 -6.13 -30.53
CA ILE A 179 18.90 -7.34 -31.36
C ILE A 179 19.31 -6.89 -32.77
N ARG A 180 20.46 -7.39 -33.23
CA ARG A 180 20.94 -7.14 -34.59
C ARG A 180 20.21 -8.05 -35.58
N THR A 181 19.53 -7.45 -36.58
CA THR A 181 18.78 -8.20 -37.61
C THR A 181 19.40 -8.13 -39.01
N ALA A 182 20.53 -7.44 -39.17
CA ALA A 182 21.16 -7.27 -40.48
C ALA A 182 22.34 -8.24 -40.66
N LEU A 183 22.38 -8.87 -41.83
CA LEU A 183 23.48 -9.69 -42.32
C LEU A 183 24.64 -8.85 -42.90
N GLN A 184 24.52 -7.51 -42.92
CA GLN A 184 25.34 -6.69 -43.80
C GLN A 184 25.60 -5.28 -43.25
N ASP A 185 26.61 -5.14 -42.38
CA ASP A 185 27.23 -3.83 -42.08
C ASP A 185 28.37 -3.49 -43.06
N TYR A 186 28.60 -4.30 -44.10
CA TYR A 186 29.60 -4.01 -45.12
C TYR A 186 29.06 -4.15 -46.56
N TYR A 187 29.14 -3.06 -47.32
CA TYR A 187 28.88 -3.06 -48.75
C TYR A 187 30.20 -3.41 -49.47
N GLY A 188 30.41 -4.70 -49.73
CA GLY A 188 31.57 -5.20 -50.48
C GLY A 188 31.14 -6.28 -51.48
N TYR A 189 31.73 -6.25 -52.68
CA TYR A 189 31.56 -7.27 -53.72
C TYR A 189 32.92 -7.91 -54.00
N ASP A 190 32.94 -9.23 -54.16
CA ASP A 190 34.10 -9.92 -54.74
C ASP A 190 34.25 -9.46 -56.19
N LEU A 191 35.38 -8.82 -56.51
CA LEU A 191 35.66 -8.25 -57.82
C LEU A 191 35.77 -9.29 -58.95
N ASN A 192 35.96 -10.57 -58.62
CA ASN A 192 36.09 -11.64 -59.61
C ASN A 192 34.77 -12.36 -59.90
N THR A 193 33.90 -12.49 -58.90
CA THR A 193 32.65 -13.29 -59.00
C THR A 193 31.38 -12.46 -58.83
N ASN A 194 31.51 -11.18 -58.47
CA ASN A 194 30.42 -10.25 -58.20
C ASN A 194 29.47 -10.68 -57.07
N VAL A 195 29.92 -11.60 -56.20
CA VAL A 195 29.18 -12.07 -55.03
C VAL A 195 29.33 -11.06 -53.88
N LYS A 196 28.25 -10.82 -53.13
CA LYS A 196 28.28 -9.96 -51.93
C LYS A 196 29.04 -10.67 -50.81
N VAL A 197 29.99 -9.97 -50.17
CA VAL A 197 30.84 -10.53 -49.10
C VAL A 197 30.27 -10.23 -47.71
N GLY A 198 30.08 -11.30 -46.91
CA GLY A 198 29.72 -11.35 -45.47
C GLY A 198 29.54 -12.85 -45.13
N ILE A 199 29.97 -13.45 -44.01
CA ILE A 199 30.24 -13.08 -42.62
C ILE A 199 31.49 -13.90 -42.18
N ALA A 200 32.46 -13.34 -41.45
CA ALA A 200 33.32 -14.16 -40.58
C ALA A 200 32.85 -13.98 -39.13
N PHE A 201 32.63 -15.08 -38.43
CA PHE A 201 32.03 -15.09 -37.10
C PHE A 201 32.95 -15.73 -36.05
N ALA A 202 32.91 -15.20 -34.83
CA ALA A 202 33.35 -15.84 -33.61
C ALA A 202 32.20 -15.69 -32.60
N THR A 203 31.71 -16.79 -32.02
CA THR A 203 30.64 -16.72 -31.01
C THR A 203 31.23 -16.49 -29.62
N ALA A 204 30.38 -16.14 -28.65
CA ALA A 204 30.75 -16.00 -27.25
C ALA A 204 31.24 -17.29 -26.58
N ASP A 205 31.13 -18.47 -27.22
CA ASP A 205 31.55 -19.76 -26.62
C ASP A 205 32.22 -20.76 -27.60
N SER A 206 32.42 -20.42 -28.89
CA SER A 206 33.35 -21.12 -29.81
C SER A 206 33.48 -20.44 -31.19
N VAL A 207 34.62 -20.66 -31.85
CA VAL A 207 34.87 -20.24 -33.25
C VAL A 207 34.54 -21.41 -34.18
N ILE A 208 33.70 -21.21 -35.19
CA ILE A 208 33.61 -22.16 -36.32
C ILE A 208 34.38 -21.55 -37.49
N THR A 209 35.49 -22.19 -37.85
CA THR A 209 36.42 -21.74 -38.89
C THR A 209 36.13 -22.34 -40.27
N VAL A 210 35.01 -23.05 -40.43
CA VAL A 210 34.69 -23.75 -41.67
C VAL A 210 33.93 -22.80 -42.60
N GLY A 211 34.59 -22.39 -43.69
CA GLY A 211 33.98 -21.61 -44.78
C GLY A 211 34.57 -20.22 -45.05
N ASN A 212 35.65 -19.82 -44.37
CA ASN A 212 36.29 -18.52 -44.66
C ASN A 212 37.14 -18.63 -45.95
N PRO A 213 36.90 -17.81 -46.99
CA PRO A 213 37.78 -17.78 -48.17
C PRO A 213 39.20 -17.40 -47.78
N ALA A 214 40.20 -17.85 -48.55
CA ALA A 214 41.62 -17.72 -48.19
C ALA A 214 42.12 -16.27 -48.03
N ASN A 215 41.39 -15.27 -48.54
CA ASN A 215 41.78 -13.85 -48.52
C ASN A 215 40.56 -12.93 -48.35
N PRO A 216 39.92 -12.87 -47.18
CA PRO A 216 38.80 -11.96 -46.98
C PRO A 216 39.30 -10.51 -47.04
N LYS A 217 38.63 -9.67 -47.83
CA LYS A 217 38.89 -8.24 -47.96
C LYS A 217 37.66 -7.45 -47.52
N ALA A 218 37.87 -6.32 -46.85
CA ALA A 218 36.81 -5.36 -46.64
C ALA A 218 36.41 -4.72 -48.00
N GLY A 219 35.21 -4.16 -48.10
CA GLY A 219 34.71 -3.47 -49.32
C GLY A 219 35.54 -2.26 -49.78
N ASN A 220 36.48 -1.75 -48.97
CA ASN A 220 37.51 -0.77 -49.37
C ASN A 220 38.85 -1.43 -49.76
N ASN A 221 38.87 -2.75 -50.00
CA ASN A 221 40.02 -3.58 -50.33
C ASN A 221 41.10 -3.69 -49.23
N SER A 222 40.82 -3.22 -48.00
CA SER A 222 41.71 -3.42 -46.85
C SER A 222 41.64 -4.86 -46.31
N VAL A 223 42.64 -5.25 -45.51
CA VAL A 223 42.66 -6.55 -44.82
C VAL A 223 41.42 -6.66 -43.94
N TYR A 224 40.68 -7.75 -44.06
CA TYR A 224 39.51 -8.00 -43.23
C TYR A 224 39.92 -8.08 -41.75
N VAL A 225 39.48 -7.10 -40.96
CA VAL A 225 39.66 -7.09 -39.50
C VAL A 225 38.48 -7.86 -38.90
N PRO A 226 38.70 -8.91 -38.09
CA PRO A 226 37.61 -9.64 -37.46
C PRO A 226 36.68 -8.69 -36.72
N ALA A 227 35.41 -8.68 -37.10
CA ALA A 227 34.39 -7.94 -36.37
C ALA A 227 34.29 -8.50 -34.95
N SER A 228 34.12 -7.58 -34.01
CA SER A 228 33.88 -7.80 -32.58
C SER A 228 32.80 -8.87 -32.36
N ALA A 229 32.94 -9.67 -31.30
CA ALA A 229 32.02 -10.74 -30.92
C ALA A 229 30.56 -10.24 -30.88
N ASP A 230 29.79 -10.54 -31.92
CA ASP A 230 28.38 -10.13 -32.01
C ASP A 230 27.51 -11.25 -32.58
N ASN A 231 26.27 -11.32 -32.12
CA ASN A 231 25.31 -12.34 -32.47
C ASN A 231 24.70 -12.03 -33.86
N SER A 232 24.77 -12.97 -34.80
CA SER A 232 24.17 -12.84 -36.13
C SER A 232 22.98 -13.81 -36.31
N ILE A 233 21.99 -13.38 -37.10
CA ILE A 233 20.87 -14.23 -37.52
C ILE A 233 21.21 -14.80 -38.90
N THR A 234 21.32 -16.12 -39.02
CA THR A 234 21.56 -16.78 -40.31
C THR A 234 20.25 -16.92 -41.09
N GLY A 235 20.19 -16.37 -42.31
CA GLY A 235 19.05 -16.50 -43.21
C GLY A 235 19.47 -16.92 -44.61
N THR A 236 18.67 -17.76 -45.27
CA THR A 236 18.85 -18.08 -46.69
C THR A 236 18.28 -16.94 -47.53
N GLN A 237 19.13 -16.17 -48.19
CA GLN A 237 18.70 -15.15 -49.14
C GLN A 237 18.14 -15.84 -50.40
N ARG A 238 16.85 -15.63 -50.70
CA ARG A 238 16.27 -16.02 -52.01
C ARG A 238 16.60 -14.93 -53.04
N THR A 239 17.09 -15.34 -54.21
CA THR A 239 17.59 -14.43 -55.26
C THR A 239 16.50 -13.81 -56.14
N ALA A 240 15.26 -14.28 -56.03
CA ALA A 240 14.07 -13.67 -56.64
C ALA A 240 12.82 -14.12 -55.87
N GLU A 241 11.92 -13.19 -55.54
CA GLU A 241 10.64 -13.51 -54.90
C GLU A 241 9.54 -12.58 -55.46
N ASP A 242 8.57 -13.15 -56.18
CA ASP A 242 7.33 -12.48 -56.60
C ASP A 242 6.25 -12.75 -55.52
N ASN A 243 5.48 -11.72 -55.13
CA ASN A 243 4.47 -11.73 -54.05
C ASN A 243 5.01 -11.76 -52.61
N PHE A 244 6.03 -10.96 -52.29
CA PHE A 244 6.50 -10.79 -50.90
C PHE A 244 5.52 -9.94 -50.07
N THR A 245 4.92 -10.53 -49.04
CA THR A 245 4.35 -9.77 -47.92
C THR A 245 5.43 -9.57 -46.85
N GLY A 246 5.75 -8.31 -46.53
CA GLY A 246 6.76 -7.99 -45.52
C GLY A 246 6.59 -8.75 -44.21
N ALA A 247 7.63 -9.49 -43.80
CA ALA A 247 7.68 -10.12 -42.49
C ALA A 247 8.13 -9.08 -41.44
N TRP A 248 7.17 -8.58 -40.65
CA TRP A 248 7.46 -7.65 -39.56
C TRP A 248 7.95 -8.42 -38.32
N ILE A 249 9.14 -8.08 -37.83
CA ILE A 249 9.63 -8.58 -36.55
C ILE A 249 9.26 -7.55 -35.47
N SER A 250 8.33 -7.91 -34.58
CA SER A 250 7.96 -7.09 -33.42
C SER A 250 8.57 -7.69 -32.16
N MET A 251 9.44 -6.92 -31.50
CA MET A 251 10.21 -7.40 -30.34
C MET A 251 9.70 -6.85 -29.01
N ARG A 252 8.86 -5.80 -29.03
CA ARG A 252 8.28 -5.22 -27.82
C ARG A 252 6.96 -5.94 -27.44
N PRO A 253 6.73 -6.23 -26.15
CA PRO A 253 5.41 -6.64 -25.69
C PRO A 253 4.35 -5.58 -26.03
N ARG A 254 3.11 -6.01 -26.32
CA ARG A 254 1.98 -5.08 -26.39
C ARG A 254 1.69 -4.56 -24.98
N ASN A 255 1.51 -3.24 -24.84
CA ASN A 255 1.21 -2.61 -23.55
C ASN A 255 0.17 -1.50 -23.70
N LEU A 256 -0.42 -1.10 -22.57
CA LEU A 256 -1.33 0.03 -22.43
C LEU A 256 -0.77 0.96 -21.36
N SER A 257 -0.72 2.26 -21.63
CA SER A 257 -0.06 3.23 -20.76
C SER A 257 -0.94 3.64 -19.57
N PHE A 258 -0.44 3.40 -18.36
CA PHE A 258 -1.00 3.86 -17.09
C PHE A 258 0.05 4.72 -16.38
N ASN A 259 -0.37 5.60 -15.48
CA ASN A 259 0.55 6.20 -14.52
C ASN A 259 0.97 5.14 -13.49
N TYR A 260 2.20 5.23 -12.97
CA TYR A 260 2.53 4.59 -11.71
C TYR A 260 2.39 5.62 -10.58
N ILE A 261 1.62 5.26 -9.56
CA ILE A 261 1.42 6.11 -8.38
C ILE A 261 1.75 5.33 -7.11
N VAL A 262 2.19 6.03 -6.07
CA VAL A 262 2.42 5.47 -4.73
C VAL A 262 1.54 6.18 -3.72
N ARG A 263 1.09 5.44 -2.71
CA ARG A 263 0.42 6.01 -1.56
C ARG A 263 1.42 6.84 -0.76
N ALA A 264 1.04 8.06 -0.41
CA ALA A 264 1.90 8.99 0.33
C ALA A 264 1.74 8.86 1.87
N ALA A 265 0.57 8.40 2.33
CA ALA A 265 0.24 8.19 3.75
C ALA A 265 -0.69 6.98 3.97
#